data_AF-A0A661ELN6-F1
#
_entry.id   AF-A0A661ELN6-F1
#
_cell.length_a   1.000
_cell.length_b   1.000
_cell.length_c   1.000
_cell.angle_alpha   90.00
_cell.angle_beta   90.00
_cell.angle_gamma   90.00
#
_symmetry.space_group_name_H-M   'P 1'
#
loop_
_entity.id
_entity.type
_entity.pdbx_description
1 polymer ?
#
loop_
_entity_poly.entity_id
_entity_poly.type
_entity_poly.pdbx_seq_one_letter_code
_entity_poly.pdbx_strand_id
1 'polypeptide(L)' 'IQQAITEFLTRKWRRYQLQLSAVDGAMRAAIHRRGRLLEENFAEDGCWDVEFEMAPPDYQRMISDQGE' A
#
# COMPACT_ATOMS: atom_id res chain seq x y z
N ILE A 1 5.74 -8.26 -31.02
CA ILE A 1 6.44 -8.47 -29.72
C ILE A 1 6.48 -7.14 -28.97
N GLN A 2 5.33 -6.53 -28.66
CA GLN A 2 5.31 -5.13 -28.18
C GLN A 2 4.38 -4.89 -26.98
N GLN A 3 3.74 -5.94 -26.44
CA GLN A 3 2.90 -5.84 -25.24
C GLN A 3 3.58 -6.32 -23.95
N ALA A 4 4.69 -7.07 -24.03
CA ALA A 4 5.37 -7.61 -22.84
C ALA A 4 6.28 -6.60 -22.11
N ILE A 5 6.73 -5.53 -22.78
CA ILE A 5 7.66 -4.55 -22.19
C ILE A 5 6.92 -3.52 -21.33
N THR A 6 5.65 -3.23 -21.63
CA THR A 6 4.83 -2.29 -20.85
C THR A 6 4.47 -2.86 -19.47
N GLU A 7 4.22 -4.18 -19.36
CA GLU A 7 3.96 -4.85 -18.08
C GLU A 7 5.17 -4.85 -17.13
N PHE A 8 6.39 -4.77 -17.65
CA PHE A 8 7.59 -4.75 -16.83
C PHE A 8 7.88 -3.35 -16.24
N LEU A 9 7.40 -2.29 -16.89
CA LEU A 9 7.62 -0.91 -16.45
C LEU A 9 6.57 -0.42 -15.44
N THR A 10 5.35 -0.99 -15.44
CA THR A 10 4.29 -0.66 -14.47
C THR A 10 4.49 -1.32 -13.09
N ARG A 11 5.39 -2.30 -12.98
CA ARG A 11 5.77 -2.96 -11.71
C ARG A 11 6.85 -2.21 -10.92
N LYS A 12 7.17 -0.97 -11.27
CA LYS A 12 8.02 -0.14 -10.42
C LYS A 12 7.26 0.13 -9.12
N TRP A 13 7.83 -0.34 -8.02
CA TRP A 13 7.32 -0.05 -6.69
C TRP A 13 7.30 1.46 -6.50
N ARG A 14 6.20 1.97 -5.95
CA ARG A 14 6.04 3.36 -5.57
C ARG A 14 5.88 3.45 -4.07
N ARG A 15 6.41 4.52 -3.51
CA ARG A 15 6.26 4.87 -2.11
C ARG A 15 4.91 5.55 -1.91
N TYR A 16 4.20 5.10 -0.88
CA TYR A 16 2.91 5.61 -0.45
C TYR A 16 2.99 5.91 1.04
N GLN A 17 2.29 6.96 1.47
CA GLN A 17 2.07 7.28 2.87
C GLN A 17 0.56 7.26 3.12
N LEU A 18 0.17 6.65 4.22
CA LEU A 18 -1.22 6.50 4.60
C LEU A 18 -1.36 6.88 6.07
N GLN A 19 -2.32 7.77 6.32
CA GLN A 19 -2.64 8.26 7.65
C GLN A 19 -4.10 7.95 7.94
N LEU A 20 -4.37 7.18 9.00
CA LEU A 20 -5.71 6.83 9.43
C LEU A 20 -5.93 7.19 10.89
N SER A 21 -7.15 7.61 11.22
CA SER A 21 -7.57 7.87 12.61
C SER A 21 -7.60 6.62 13.52
N ALA A 22 -7.53 5.42 12.94
CA ALA A 22 -7.43 4.16 13.66
C ALA A 22 -6.68 3.13 12.81
N VAL A 23 -6.03 2.16 13.46
CA VAL A 23 -5.33 1.07 12.78
C VAL A 23 -6.35 0.16 12.09
N ASP A 24 -6.24 0.03 10.77
CA ASP A 24 -6.97 -0.99 10.02
C ASP A 24 -6.11 -2.25 9.87
N GLY A 25 -6.48 -3.32 10.59
CA GLY A 25 -5.75 -4.58 10.58
C GLY A 25 -5.73 -5.28 9.22
N ALA A 26 -6.79 -5.12 8.41
CA ALA A 26 -6.85 -5.71 7.07
C ALA A 26 -5.89 -4.97 6.13
N MET A 27 -5.85 -3.64 6.20
CA MET A 27 -4.94 -2.84 5.40
C MET A 27 -3.47 -3.04 5.81
N ARG A 28 -3.19 -3.11 7.11
CA ARG A 28 -1.86 -3.47 7.62
C ARG A 28 -1.40 -4.83 7.08
N ALA A 29 -2.28 -5.84 7.14
CA ALA A 29 -1.98 -7.16 6.59
C ALA A 29 -1.77 -7.14 5.07
N ALA A 30 -2.53 -6.33 4.33
CA ALA A 30 -2.37 -6.18 2.88
C ALA A 30 -1.01 -5.55 2.51
N ILE A 31 -0.58 -4.51 3.25
CA ILE A 31 0.74 -3.89 3.09
C ILE A 31 1.85 -4.91 3.32
N HIS A 32 1.79 -5.69 4.40
CA HIS A 32 2.78 -6.73 4.69
C HIS A 32 2.79 -7.88 3.68
N ARG A 33 1.64 -8.20 3.04
CA ARG A 33 1.54 -9.30 2.07
C ARG A 33 1.96 -8.91 0.65
N ARG A 34 1.66 -7.68 0.22
CA ARG A 34 1.79 -7.26 -1.20
C ARG A 34 2.81 -6.14 -1.42
N GLY A 35 3.24 -5.48 -0.35
CA GLY A 35 4.21 -4.39 -0.40
C GLY A 35 5.37 -4.62 0.56
N ARG A 36 6.06 -3.53 0.86
CA ARG A 36 7.14 -3.47 1.84
C ARG A 36 6.92 -2.28 2.73
N LEU A 37 6.76 -2.56 4.02
CA LEU A 37 6.74 -1.54 5.05
C LEU A 37 8.10 -0.82 5.11
N LEU A 38 8.08 0.50 5.07
CA LEU A 38 9.26 1.34 5.27
C LEU A 38 9.28 1.87 6.70
N GLU A 39 8.19 2.50 7.12
CA GLU A 39 8.03 3.10 8.45
C GLU A 39 6.59 2.90 8.94
N GLU A 40 6.43 2.72 10.25
CA GLU A 40 5.13 2.54 10.89
C GLU A 40 5.14 3.27 12.23
N ASN A 41 4.28 4.27 12.36
CA ASN A 41 4.14 5.12 13.53
C ASN A 41 2.72 5.02 14.10
N PHE A 42 2.63 4.85 15.41
CA PHE A 42 1.38 4.88 16.15
C PHE A 42 1.40 6.10 17.06
N ALA A 43 0.59 7.10 16.72
CA ALA A 43 0.45 8.29 17.54
C ALA A 43 -0.44 8.01 18.77
N GLU A 44 -0.23 8.79 19.83
CA GLU A 44 -0.92 8.64 21.11
C GLU A 44 -2.43 8.92 21.02
N ASP A 45 -2.87 9.61 19.97
CA ASP A 45 -4.27 9.89 19.65
C ASP A 45 -4.98 8.74 18.91
N GLY A 46 -4.29 7.62 18.69
CA GLY A 46 -4.79 6.48 17.93
C GLY A 46 -4.60 6.60 16.42
N CYS A 47 -4.00 7.69 15.94
CA CYS A 47 -3.65 7.85 14.54
C CYS A 47 -2.54 6.87 14.15
N TRP A 48 -2.75 6.17 13.05
CA TRP A 48 -1.80 5.28 12.43
C TRP A 48 -1.24 5.93 11.17
N ASP A 49 0.05 6.24 11.20
CA ASP A 49 0.80 6.73 10.06
C ASP A 49 1.73 5.63 9.57
N VAL A 50 1.61 5.27 8.30
CA VAL A 50 2.35 4.18 7.71
C VAL A 50 2.90 4.57 6.36
N GLU A 51 4.18 4.27 6.17
CA GLU A 51 4.88 4.47 4.92
C GLU A 51 5.32 3.12 4.35
N PHE A 52 5.00 2.89 3.08
CA PHE A 52 5.27 1.62 2.43
C PHE A 52 5.53 1.77 0.93
N GLU A 53 6.22 0.80 0.37
CA GLU A 53 6.37 0.64 -1.07
C GLU A 53 5.46 -0.46 -1.58
N MET A 54 4.76 -0.21 -2.68
CA MET A 54 3.89 -1.21 -3.32
C MET A 54 3.85 -0.99 -4.83
N ALA A 55 3.59 -2.04 -5.59
CA ALA A 55 3.28 -1.87 -7.00
C ALA A 55 1.93 -1.14 -7.14
N PRO A 56 1.79 -0.16 -8.06
CA PRO A 56 0.54 0.55 -8.30
C PRO A 56 -0.72 -0.32 -8.45
N PRO A 57 -0.71 -1.45 -9.19
CA PRO A 57 -1.91 -2.29 -9.30
C PRO A 57 -2.31 -2.97 -7.98
N ASP A 58 -1.35 -3.30 -7.11
CA ASP A 58 -1.64 -3.88 -5.79
C ASP A 58 -2.20 -2.83 -4.84
N TYR A 59 -1.70 -1.60 -4.92
CA TYR A 59 -2.25 -0.45 -4.19
C TYR A 59 -3.69 -0.17 -4.63
N GLN A 60 -3.96 -0.13 -5.94
CA GLN A 60 -5.31 0.04 -6.47
C GLN A 60 -6.28 -1.05 -5.98
N ARG A 61 -5.84 -2.31 -5.95
CA ARG A 61 -6.64 -3.40 -5.39
C ARG A 61 -6.91 -3.22 -3.90
N MET A 62 -5.90 -2.80 -3.14
CA MET A 62 -6.02 -2.59 -1.69
C MET A 62 -7.05 -1.50 -1.35
N ILE A 63 -7.07 -0.38 -2.09
CA ILE A 63 -8.02 0.71 -1.85
C ILE A 63 -9.43 0.38 -2.37
N SER A 64 -9.56 -0.43 -3.44
CA SER A 64 -10.87 -0.85 -3.95
C SER A 64 -11.58 -1.83 -3.01
N ASP A 65 -10.84 -2.70 -2.32
CA ASP A 65 -11.37 -3.67 -1.35
C ASP A 65 -11.95 -3.01 -0.08
N GLN A 66 -11.69 -1.72 0.12
CA GLN A 66 -12.14 -0.92 1.28
C GLN A 66 -13.42 -0.12 1.00
N GLY A 67 -13.92 -0.12 -0.25
CA GLY A 67 -15.02 0.73 -0.72
C GLY A 67 -16.38 0.03 -0.91
N GLU A 68 -16.52 -1.25 -0.52
CA GLU A 68 -17.77 -2.03 -0.60
C GLU A 68 -18.37 -2.35 0.77
#